data_AF-A0A962W5C3-F1
#
_entry.id   AF-A0A962W5C3-F1
#
_cell.length_a   1.000
_cell.length_b   1.000
_cell.length_c   1.000
_cell.angle_alpha   90.00
_cell.angle_beta   90.00
_cell.angle_gamma   90.00
#
_symmetry.space_group_name_H-M   'P 1'
#
loop_
_entity.id
_entity.type
_entity.pdbx_description
1 polymer ?
#
loop_
_entity_poly.entity_id
_entity_poly.type
_entity_poly.pdbx_seq_one_letter_code
_entity_poly.pdbx_strand_id
1 'polypeptide(L)'
;MRLMRAPRRALLGGLSTVALLAMTSFPVQAQDELIIVEPALATMYLNGGVGEGSEQYMRKIAKDWSLRMIFSERKDNEFVADVTLLVTDTHGVPYLQLNDAGPMTYAMLPAGKYRITARFKGRSETREVTLDGKTGRDVYFHWKGDAK
;
A
#
# COMPACT_ATOMS: atom_id res chain seq x y z
N MET A 1 -35.64 51.84 43.34
CA MET A 1 -35.72 52.80 44.46
C MET A 1 -34.46 52.62 45.32
N ARG A 2 -33.93 53.75 45.81
CA ARG A 2 -32.67 53.98 46.53
C ARG A 2 -32.44 53.11 47.79
N LEU A 3 -31.16 53.16 48.23
CA LEU A 3 -30.57 52.99 49.57
C LEU A 3 -29.88 51.64 49.82
N MET A 4 -28.54 51.51 49.75
CA MET A 4 -27.49 52.03 50.66
C MET A 4 -27.79 51.82 52.15
N ARG A 5 -27.01 50.96 52.83
CA ARG A 5 -26.01 51.31 53.86
C ARG A 5 -25.47 50.05 54.59
N ALA A 6 -24.13 49.97 54.69
CA ALA A 6 -23.34 49.04 55.51
C ALA A 6 -23.42 49.39 57.01
N PRO A 7 -22.90 48.59 57.99
CA PRO A 7 -21.46 48.63 58.33
C PRO A 7 -20.87 47.32 58.98
N ARG A 8 -19.61 46.96 58.70
CA ARG A 8 -18.34 47.13 59.47
C ARG A 8 -18.07 46.19 60.67
N ARG A 9 -16.92 45.49 60.53
CA ARG A 9 -15.78 45.30 61.47
C ARG A 9 -15.95 44.28 62.63
N ALA A 10 -15.11 43.23 62.65
CA ALA A 10 -13.87 43.09 63.48
C ALA A 10 -14.15 42.14 64.68
N LEU A 11 -13.30 41.27 65.23
CA LEU A 11 -11.88 40.91 65.15
C LEU A 11 -11.70 39.49 65.77
N LEU A 12 -10.68 38.76 65.29
CA LEU A 12 -9.78 37.76 65.92
C LEU A 12 -10.20 36.83 67.08
N GLY A 13 -9.84 35.54 66.90
CA GLY A 13 -9.47 34.54 67.91
C GLY A 13 -9.94 33.14 67.50
N GLY A 14 -9.17 32.04 67.45
CA GLY A 14 -7.79 31.74 67.82
C GLY A 14 -7.37 30.41 67.16
N LEU A 15 -6.13 29.98 67.46
CA LEU A 15 -5.36 28.89 66.84
C LEU A 15 -6.05 27.51 66.77
N SER A 16 -5.82 26.76 65.68
CA SER A 16 -5.10 25.46 65.71
C SER A 16 -5.11 24.72 64.34
N THR A 17 -3.91 24.37 63.87
CA THR A 17 -3.50 23.18 63.06
C THR A 17 -4.41 22.63 61.94
N VAL A 18 -3.92 22.66 60.69
CA VAL A 18 -3.25 21.56 59.96
C VAL A 18 -3.17 21.98 58.48
N ALA A 19 -1.96 21.98 57.91
CA ALA A 19 -1.75 22.11 56.49
C ALA A 19 -2.18 20.82 55.78
N LEU A 20 -3.19 20.88 54.91
CA LEU A 20 -3.38 19.88 53.86
C LEU A 20 -3.13 20.56 52.51
N LEU A 21 -1.95 20.32 51.94
CA LEU A 21 -1.75 20.43 50.51
C LEU A 21 -2.63 19.36 49.85
N ALA A 22 -3.77 19.75 49.31
CA ALA A 22 -4.54 18.92 48.41
C ALA A 22 -3.75 18.81 47.10
N MET A 23 -2.91 17.78 46.99
CA MET A 23 -2.35 17.36 45.72
C MET A 23 -3.52 16.84 44.87
N THR A 24 -4.08 17.69 44.01
CA THR A 24 -5.11 17.26 43.06
C THR A 24 -4.42 16.38 42.02
N SER A 25 -4.45 15.07 42.25
CA SER A 25 -4.08 14.06 41.27
C SER A 25 -4.99 14.22 40.06
N PHE A 26 -4.48 14.82 38.99
CA PHE A 26 -5.14 14.73 37.69
C PHE A 26 -5.18 13.25 37.29
N PRO A 27 -6.34 12.70 36.91
CA PRO A 27 -6.35 11.37 36.31
C PRO A 27 -5.56 11.46 35.00
N VAL A 28 -4.40 10.80 34.95
CA VAL A 28 -3.73 10.47 33.69
C VAL A 28 -4.70 9.58 32.93
N GLN A 29 -5.40 10.15 31.95
CA GLN A 29 -6.12 9.37 30.96
C GLN A 29 -5.07 8.68 30.10
N ALA A 30 -4.86 7.39 30.36
CA ALA A 30 -4.19 6.51 29.42
C ALA A 30 -5.00 6.56 28.11
N GLN A 31 -4.44 7.19 27.09
CA GLN A 31 -4.97 7.09 25.74
C GLN A 31 -4.55 5.70 25.26
N ASP A 32 -5.51 4.81 25.04
CA ASP A 32 -5.26 3.54 24.36
C ASP A 32 -4.70 3.87 22.97
N GLU A 33 -3.38 3.79 22.84
CA GLU A 33 -2.71 3.85 21.55
C GLU A 33 -3.02 2.53 20.83
N LEU A 34 -3.98 2.59 19.91
CA LEU A 34 -4.29 1.45 19.05
C LEU A 34 -3.10 1.18 18.13
N ILE A 35 -2.31 0.15 18.48
CA ILE A 35 -1.30 -0.41 17.58
C ILE A 35 -2.03 -1.17 16.47
N ILE A 36 -2.19 -0.54 15.31
CA ILE A 36 -2.73 -1.19 14.11
C ILE A 36 -1.59 -2.01 13.48
N VAL A 37 -1.68 -3.35 13.56
CA VAL A 37 -0.80 -4.25 12.81
C VAL A 37 -1.43 -4.52 11.46
N GLU A 38 -0.98 -3.83 10.42
CA GLU A 38 -1.40 -4.11 9.04
C GLU A 38 -0.45 -5.12 8.39
N PRO A 39 -0.94 -6.25 7.85
CA PRO A 39 -0.11 -7.17 7.11
C PRO A 39 0.36 -6.53 5.79
N ALA A 40 1.64 -6.18 5.71
CA ALA A 40 2.26 -5.80 4.44
C ALA A 40 2.65 -7.05 3.66
N LEU A 41 2.07 -7.24 2.48
CA LEU A 41 2.43 -8.32 1.58
C LEU A 41 3.68 -7.93 0.79
N ALA A 42 4.86 -8.31 1.28
CA ALA A 42 6.10 -8.17 0.54
C ALA A 42 6.17 -9.25 -0.56
N THR A 43 5.89 -8.87 -1.80
CA THR A 43 6.02 -9.75 -2.98
C THR A 43 7.43 -9.61 -3.56
N MET A 44 8.17 -10.71 -3.68
CA MET A 44 9.39 -10.72 -4.49
C MET A 44 9.01 -10.55 -5.96
N TYR A 45 9.71 -9.68 -6.68
CA TYR A 45 9.49 -9.46 -8.11
C TYR A 45 10.83 -9.29 -8.86
N LEU A 46 10.80 -9.54 -10.16
CA LEU A 46 11.84 -9.15 -11.11
C LEU A 46 11.22 -8.28 -12.19
N ASN A 47 11.89 -7.20 -12.56
CA ASN A 47 11.51 -6.31 -13.64
C ASN A 47 12.69 -6.14 -14.59
N GLY A 48 12.48 -6.33 -15.89
CA GLY A 48 13.56 -6.22 -16.87
C GLY A 48 13.22 -6.85 -18.21
N GLY A 49 14.19 -7.50 -18.84
CA GLY A 49 14.04 -8.05 -20.18
C GLY A 49 14.36 -7.06 -21.30
N VAL A 50 14.98 -5.92 -20.97
CA VAL A 50 15.52 -5.00 -21.97
C VAL A 50 16.81 -5.60 -22.55
N GLY A 51 16.80 -5.92 -23.83
CA GLY A 51 17.92 -6.52 -24.55
C GLY A 51 18.01 -8.04 -24.38
N GLU A 52 18.66 -8.68 -25.35
CA GLU A 52 18.66 -10.14 -25.51
C GLU A 52 19.21 -10.89 -24.28
N GLY A 53 20.27 -10.40 -23.65
CA GLY A 53 20.88 -11.06 -22.48
C GLY A 53 19.96 -11.08 -21.26
N SER A 54 19.32 -9.94 -20.95
CA SER A 54 18.37 -9.83 -19.84
C SER A 54 17.13 -10.69 -20.09
N GLU A 55 16.62 -10.62 -21.31
CA GLU A 55 15.48 -11.39 -21.78
C GLU A 55 15.74 -12.90 -21.67
N GLN A 56 16.86 -13.39 -22.22
CA GLN A 56 17.24 -14.80 -22.13
C GLN A 56 17.42 -15.25 -20.67
N TYR A 57 18.03 -14.41 -19.83
CA TYR A 57 18.19 -14.74 -18.41
C TYR A 57 16.84 -14.90 -17.72
N MET A 58 15.91 -13.95 -17.93
CA MET A 58 14.57 -14.04 -17.37
C MET A 58 13.83 -15.28 -17.87
N ARG A 59 13.88 -15.58 -19.17
CA ARG A 59 13.28 -16.81 -19.74
C ARG A 59 13.84 -18.08 -19.10
N LYS A 60 15.13 -18.14 -18.77
CA LYS A 60 15.78 -19.30 -18.12
C LYS A 60 15.24 -19.56 -16.72
N ILE A 61 14.97 -18.51 -15.95
CA ILE A 61 14.48 -18.63 -14.56
C ILE A 61 12.95 -18.61 -14.46
N ALA A 62 12.23 -18.40 -15.56
CA ALA A 62 10.79 -18.21 -15.62
C ALA A 62 9.96 -19.27 -14.86
N LYS A 63 10.41 -20.53 -14.87
CA LYS A 63 9.72 -21.64 -14.19
C LYS A 63 9.62 -21.46 -12.67
N ASP A 64 10.53 -20.69 -12.07
CA ASP A 64 10.62 -20.48 -10.63
C ASP A 64 9.70 -19.35 -10.15
N TRP A 65 8.97 -18.69 -11.06
CA TRP A 65 8.10 -17.57 -10.78
C TRP A 65 6.63 -17.92 -11.01
N SER A 66 5.76 -17.62 -10.04
CA SER A 66 4.35 -18.00 -10.10
C SER A 66 3.51 -17.12 -11.04
N LEU A 67 3.89 -15.87 -11.25
CA LEU A 67 3.28 -14.97 -12.23
C LEU A 67 4.35 -14.33 -13.12
N ARG A 68 4.13 -14.35 -14.43
CA ARG A 68 5.00 -13.74 -15.44
C ARG A 68 4.19 -12.86 -16.36
N MET A 69 4.54 -11.59 -16.43
CA MET A 69 3.86 -10.58 -17.23
C MET A 69 4.78 -10.13 -18.35
N ILE A 70 4.25 -10.08 -19.56
CA ILE A 70 5.00 -9.68 -20.77
C ILE A 70 4.21 -8.57 -21.45
N PHE A 71 4.90 -7.48 -21.77
CA PHE A 71 4.30 -6.25 -22.28
C PHE A 71 4.77 -5.97 -23.70
N SER A 72 3.83 -5.73 -24.61
CA SER A 72 4.14 -5.43 -26.02
C SER A 72 3.16 -4.45 -26.66
N GLU A 73 3.55 -3.80 -27.75
CA GLU A 73 2.70 -3.02 -28.63
C GLU A 73 2.77 -3.50 -30.09
N ARG A 74 1.78 -3.10 -30.90
CA ARG A 74 1.75 -3.20 -32.39
C ARG A 74 1.82 -4.62 -32.98
N LYS A 75 1.63 -4.74 -34.30
CA LYS A 75 1.51 -6.06 -34.99
C LYS A 75 2.76 -6.95 -34.89
N ASP A 76 3.92 -6.37 -34.63
CA ASP A 76 5.22 -7.04 -34.52
C ASP A 76 5.56 -7.50 -33.10
N ASN A 77 4.66 -7.30 -32.12
CA ASN A 77 4.90 -7.60 -30.70
C ASN A 77 6.16 -6.89 -30.16
N GLU A 78 6.35 -5.63 -30.57
CA GLU A 78 7.42 -4.79 -30.05
C GLU A 78 7.32 -4.71 -28.53
N PHE A 79 8.38 -5.12 -27.82
CA PHE A 79 8.42 -5.11 -26.36
C PHE A 79 8.45 -3.69 -25.81
N VAL A 80 7.63 -3.43 -24.77
CA VAL A 80 7.49 -2.08 -24.18
C VAL A 80 7.82 -2.06 -22.70
N ALA A 81 8.40 -0.95 -22.24
CA ALA A 81 8.61 -0.64 -20.83
C ALA A 81 7.72 0.56 -20.41
N ASP A 82 8.01 1.19 -19.27
CA ASP A 82 7.24 2.32 -18.73
C ASP A 82 5.74 2.00 -18.52
N VAL A 83 5.46 0.74 -18.17
CA VAL A 83 4.11 0.29 -17.87
C VAL A 83 3.80 0.58 -16.40
N THR A 84 2.73 1.34 -16.13
CA THR A 84 2.17 1.44 -14.78
C THR A 84 1.40 0.16 -14.48
N LEU A 85 1.90 -0.64 -13.56
CA LEU A 85 1.39 -1.96 -13.21
C LEU A 85 0.80 -1.95 -11.80
N LEU A 86 -0.37 -2.57 -11.65
CA LEU A 86 -0.99 -2.87 -10.37
C LEU A 86 -1.51 -4.32 -10.38
N VAL A 87 -1.11 -5.10 -9.39
CA VAL A 87 -1.64 -6.45 -9.12
C VAL A 87 -2.35 -6.43 -7.79
N THR A 88 -3.63 -6.79 -7.78
CA THR A 88 -4.43 -6.92 -6.56
C THR A 88 -5.03 -8.31 -6.43
N ASP A 89 -5.39 -8.72 -5.21
CA ASP A 89 -6.28 -9.86 -5.01
C ASP A 89 -7.75 -9.51 -5.32
N THR A 90 -8.66 -10.43 -4.98
CA THR A 90 -10.11 -10.25 -5.12
C THR A 90 -10.72 -9.23 -4.16
N HIS A 91 -10.05 -8.91 -3.06
CA HIS A 91 -10.46 -7.91 -2.07
C HIS A 91 -9.93 -6.51 -2.40
N GLY A 92 -9.07 -6.40 -3.43
CA GLY A 92 -8.45 -5.15 -3.83
C GLY A 92 -7.14 -4.85 -3.09
N VAL A 93 -6.62 -5.81 -2.31
CA VAL A 93 -5.35 -5.64 -1.61
C VAL A 93 -4.21 -5.62 -2.64
N PRO A 94 -3.36 -4.58 -2.66
CA PRO A 94 -2.25 -4.50 -3.60
C PRO A 94 -1.13 -5.46 -3.21
N TYR A 95 -0.73 -6.34 -4.13
CA TYR A 95 0.40 -7.25 -3.99
C TYR A 95 1.66 -6.77 -4.71
N LEU A 96 1.49 -6.01 -5.80
CA LEU A 96 2.59 -5.41 -6.56
C LEU A 96 2.11 -4.13 -7.24
N GLN A 97 2.89 -3.06 -7.11
CA GLN A 97 2.68 -1.81 -7.84
C GLN A 97 4.01 -1.30 -8.37
N LEU A 98 4.10 -1.04 -9.67
CA LEU A 98 5.28 -0.49 -10.33
C LEU A 98 4.85 0.63 -11.29
N ASN A 99 5.66 1.68 -11.42
CA ASN A 99 5.38 2.76 -12.37
C ASN A 99 6.14 2.59 -13.71
N ASP A 100 7.11 1.70 -13.73
CA ASP A 100 8.14 1.51 -14.76
C ASP A 100 8.33 0.03 -15.11
N ALA A 101 7.24 -0.73 -15.17
CA ALA A 101 7.31 -2.16 -15.48
C ALA A 101 7.66 -2.41 -16.95
N GLY A 102 8.34 -3.54 -17.18
CA GLY A 102 8.55 -4.15 -18.48
C GLY A 102 9.99 -4.12 -19.01
N PRO A 103 10.24 -4.77 -20.16
CA PRO A 103 9.29 -5.57 -20.96
C PRO A 103 8.74 -6.86 -20.36
N MET A 104 9.43 -7.39 -19.35
CA MET A 104 9.08 -8.59 -18.64
C MET A 104 9.08 -8.29 -17.14
N THR A 105 7.99 -8.63 -16.46
CA THR A 105 7.89 -8.50 -15.00
C THR A 105 7.38 -9.79 -14.40
N TYR A 106 8.15 -10.39 -13.49
CA TYR A 106 7.79 -11.63 -12.80
C TYR A 106 7.52 -11.35 -11.33
N ALA A 107 6.55 -12.05 -10.74
CA ALA A 107 6.17 -11.88 -9.35
C ALA A 107 5.96 -13.23 -8.67
N MET A 108 6.40 -13.32 -7.41
CA MET A 108 6.22 -14.49 -6.56
C MET A 108 4.98 -14.28 -5.68
N LEU A 109 3.85 -14.74 -6.19
CA LEU A 109 2.56 -14.63 -5.51
C LEU A 109 2.09 -16.00 -4.97
N PRO A 110 1.43 -16.04 -3.80
CA PRO A 110 0.72 -17.22 -3.30
C PRO A 110 -0.35 -17.72 -4.28
N ALA A 111 -0.77 -18.98 -4.12
CA ALA A 111 -1.94 -19.49 -4.82
C ALA A 111 -3.18 -18.63 -4.50
N GLY A 112 -3.94 -18.27 -5.54
CA GLY A 112 -5.02 -17.29 -5.39
C GLY A 112 -5.50 -16.73 -6.71
N LYS A 113 -6.50 -15.84 -6.62
CA LYS A 113 -7.05 -15.11 -7.76
C LYS A 113 -6.59 -13.65 -7.70
N TYR A 114 -6.11 -13.16 -8.82
CA TYR A 114 -5.56 -11.82 -8.93
C TYR A 114 -6.11 -11.07 -10.12
N ARG A 115 -6.22 -9.76 -9.96
CA ARG A 115 -6.49 -8.80 -11.02
C ARG A 115 -5.22 -8.03 -11.31
N ILE A 116 -4.83 -7.99 -12.57
CA ILE A 116 -3.64 -7.30 -13.05
C ILE A 116 -4.09 -6.18 -13.97
N THR A 117 -3.82 -4.94 -13.59
CA THR A 117 -4.07 -3.76 -14.41
C THR A 117 -2.73 -3.21 -14.86
N ALA A 118 -2.54 -3.14 -16.17
CA ALA A 118 -1.36 -2.57 -16.80
C ALA A 118 -1.78 -1.36 -17.63
N ARG A 119 -1.09 -0.23 -17.48
CA ARG A 119 -1.34 0.99 -18.23
C ARG A 119 -0.09 1.42 -18.98
N PHE A 120 -0.24 1.68 -20.26
CA PHE A 120 0.84 2.11 -21.13
C PHE A 120 0.32 3.18 -22.10
N LYS A 121 1.06 4.29 -22.24
CA LYS A 121 0.67 5.46 -23.06
C LYS A 121 -0.80 5.88 -22.84
N GLY A 122 -1.22 5.93 -21.58
CA GLY A 122 -2.59 6.31 -21.19
C GLY A 122 -3.65 5.22 -21.35
N ARG A 123 -3.37 4.10 -22.01
CA ARG A 123 -4.30 2.98 -22.24
C ARG A 123 -4.15 1.90 -21.17
N SER A 124 -5.23 1.61 -20.46
CA SER A 124 -5.27 0.55 -19.45
C SER A 124 -5.85 -0.74 -20.02
N GLU A 125 -5.20 -1.87 -19.71
CA GLU A 125 -5.72 -3.21 -19.90
C GLU A 125 -5.77 -3.93 -18.55
N THR A 126 -6.79 -4.76 -18.36
CA THR A 126 -6.94 -5.56 -17.14
C THR A 126 -7.12 -7.03 -17.50
N ARG A 127 -6.43 -7.91 -16.76
CA ARG A 127 -6.52 -9.36 -16.86
C ARG A 127 -6.77 -9.95 -15.49
N GLU A 128 -7.56 -11.03 -15.46
CA GLU A 128 -7.71 -11.84 -14.26
C GLU A 128 -6.94 -13.14 -14.43
N VAL A 129 -6.26 -13.58 -13.38
CA VAL A 129 -5.46 -14.79 -13.36
C VAL A 129 -5.71 -15.59 -12.09
N THR A 130 -5.72 -16.91 -12.20
CA THR A 130 -5.72 -17.82 -11.05
C THR A 130 -4.38 -18.54 -11.01
N LEU A 131 -3.70 -18.48 -9.87
CA LEU A 131 -2.46 -19.21 -9.59
C LEU A 131 -2.80 -20.44 -8.74
N ASP A 132 -2.44 -21.61 -9.22
CA ASP A 132 -2.72 -22.90 -8.55
C ASP A 132 -1.67 -23.29 -7.49
N GLY A 133 -0.61 -22.49 -7.36
CA GLY A 133 0.53 -22.75 -6.46
C GLY A 133 1.48 -23.84 -6.94
N LYS A 134 1.27 -24.40 -8.14
CA LYS A 134 2.06 -25.50 -8.71
C LYS A 134 2.78 -25.09 -9.98
N THR A 135 2.12 -24.32 -10.84
CA THR A 135 2.66 -23.88 -12.12
C THR A 135 2.57 -22.37 -12.26
N GLY A 136 3.67 -21.77 -12.72
CA GLY A 136 3.66 -20.33 -12.99
C GLY A 136 2.86 -19.98 -14.23
N ARG A 137 2.18 -18.84 -14.22
CA ARG A 137 1.29 -18.38 -15.30
C ARG A 137 1.88 -17.22 -16.07
N ASP A 138 1.79 -17.29 -17.39
CA ASP A 138 2.06 -16.14 -18.27
C ASP A 138 0.79 -15.30 -18.45
N VAL A 139 0.96 -13.99 -18.42
CA VAL A 139 -0.06 -13.00 -18.74
C VAL A 139 0.53 -12.01 -19.74
N TYR A 140 -0.06 -11.94 -20.91
CA TYR A 140 0.39 -11.07 -21.98
C TYR A 140 -0.50 -9.83 -22.06
N PHE A 141 0.13 -8.67 -22.18
CA PHE A 141 -0.52 -7.41 -22.48
C PHE A 141 -0.03 -6.91 -23.83
N HIS A 142 -0.99 -6.58 -24.69
CA HIS A 142 -0.71 -6.25 -26.08
C HIS A 142 -1.53 -5.05 -26.53
N TRP A 143 -0.94 -3.86 -26.42
CA TRP A 143 -1.62 -2.64 -26.82
C TRP A 143 -1.58 -2.46 -28.32
N LYS A 144 -2.73 -2.09 -28.89
CA LYS A 144 -2.76 -1.50 -30.23
C LYS A 144 -2.01 -0.17 -30.14
N GLY A 145 -0.89 -0.03 -30.85
CA GLY A 145 -0.21 1.26 -30.98
C GLY A 145 -1.09 2.27 -31.71
N ASP A 146 -0.75 3.56 -31.62
CA ASP A 146 -1.38 4.56 -32.48
C ASP A 146 -1.06 4.27 -33.94
N ALA A 147 -2.07 4.36 -34.80
CA ALA A 147 -1.84 4.44 -36.24
C ALA A 147 -1.07 5.74 -36.48
N LYS A 148 0.14 5.60 -37.00
CA LYS A 148 1.04 6.71 -37.30
C LYS A 148 0.45 7.65 -38.34
#